data_AF-A0A0S2W058-F1
#
_entry.id   AF-A0A0S2W058-F1
#
_cell.length_a   1.000
_cell.length_b   1.000
_cell.length_c   1.000
_cell.angle_alpha   90.00
_cell.angle_beta   90.00
_cell.angle_gamma   90.00
#
_symmetry.space_group_name_H-M   'P 1'
#
loop_
_entity.id
_entity.type
_entity.pdbx_description
1 polymer ?
#
loop_
_entity_poly.entity_id
_entity_poly.type
_entity_poly.pdbx_seq_one_letter_code
_entity_poly.pdbx_strand_id
1 'polypeptide(L)'
;MNFQASKINEQTPWQEMTPGGEIYEGGTAKAVRTGEWRSDVPVWDPAKCKQCLLCAPFCPDSSIPVSNGKRGAFDLDHCKGCGICWKVCPFGAIAFEKEEK
;
A
#
# COMPACT_ATOMS: atom_id res chain seq x y z
N MET A 1 -17.39 14.81 19.68
CA MET A 1 -16.48 14.96 18.52
C MET A 1 -16.33 13.60 17.87
N ASN A 2 -16.34 13.55 16.54
CA ASN A 2 -16.46 12.30 15.79
C ASN A 2 -15.07 11.84 15.31
N PHE A 3 -14.24 11.41 16.25
CA PHE A 3 -12.81 11.13 16.05
C PHE A 3 -12.50 9.80 15.34
N GLN A 4 -13.40 9.34 14.49
CA GLN A 4 -13.18 8.10 13.74
C GLN A 4 -12.19 8.38 12.62
N ALA A 5 -11.18 7.52 12.45
CA ALA A 5 -10.16 7.74 11.42
C ALA A 5 -10.76 7.78 10.01
N SER A 6 -11.85 7.05 9.79
CA SER A 6 -12.61 7.04 8.53
C SER A 6 -13.30 8.36 8.18
N LYS A 7 -13.36 9.32 9.13
CA LYS A 7 -13.97 10.64 8.95
C LYS A 7 -12.94 11.76 8.83
N ILE A 8 -11.65 11.44 8.96
CA ILE A 8 -10.54 12.37 8.79
C ILE A 8 -10.01 12.19 7.36
N ASN A 9 -10.31 13.15 6.50
CA ASN A 9 -9.96 13.13 5.07
C ASN A 9 -9.60 14.55 4.59
N GLU A 10 -9.34 14.68 3.29
CA GLU A 10 -8.92 15.92 2.66
C GLU A 10 -9.97 17.04 2.67
N GLN A 11 -11.23 16.74 3.03
CA GLN A 11 -12.29 17.74 3.24
C GLN A 11 -12.53 18.09 4.71
N THR A 12 -11.90 17.39 5.67
CA THR A 12 -12.08 17.65 7.09
C THR A 12 -11.45 19.00 7.47
N PRO A 13 -12.22 19.97 8.01
CA PRO A 13 -11.65 21.21 8.53
C PRO A 13 -10.68 20.92 9.67
N TRP A 14 -9.60 21.69 9.79
CA TRP A 14 -8.58 21.48 10.82
C TRP A 14 -9.14 21.56 12.25
N GLN A 15 -10.25 22.27 12.47
CA GLN A 15 -10.96 22.39 13.75
C GLN A 15 -11.68 21.10 14.16
N GLU A 16 -11.98 20.24 13.19
CA GLU A 16 -12.63 18.94 13.38
C GLU A 16 -11.63 17.78 13.44
N MET A 17 -10.34 18.07 13.23
CA MET A 17 -9.26 17.10 13.39
C MET A 17 -8.96 16.83 14.86
N THR A 18 -8.30 15.71 15.11
CA THR A 18 -7.77 15.39 16.44
C THR A 18 -6.60 16.32 16.78
N PRO A 19 -6.43 16.71 18.06
CA PRO A 19 -5.24 17.41 18.51
C PRO A 19 -3.97 16.70 18.03
N GLY A 20 -3.08 17.43 17.33
CA GLY A 20 -1.82 16.87 16.82
C GLY A 20 -1.95 15.80 15.72
N GLY A 21 -3.14 15.57 15.15
CA GLY A 21 -3.37 14.48 14.20
C GLY A 21 -3.32 13.09 14.86
N GLU A 22 -3.56 13.02 16.17
CA GLU A 22 -3.59 11.77 16.92
C GLU A 22 -4.68 10.83 16.39
N ILE A 23 -4.34 9.55 16.23
CA ILE A 23 -5.30 8.53 15.80
C ILE A 23 -5.61 7.64 17.01
N TYR A 24 -6.79 7.82 17.59
CA TYR A 24 -7.21 7.11 18.81
C TYR A 24 -7.67 5.67 18.54
N GLU A 25 -8.03 5.35 17.30
CA GLU A 25 -8.50 4.03 16.90
C GLU A 25 -7.34 3.14 16.41
N GLY A 26 -7.37 1.86 16.77
CA GLY A 26 -6.45 0.86 16.23
C GLY A 26 -6.86 0.37 14.84
N GLY A 27 -5.91 -0.13 14.05
CA GLY A 27 -6.18 -0.74 12.75
C GLY A 27 -6.59 0.23 11.64
N THR A 28 -6.37 1.52 11.85
CA THR A 28 -6.78 2.61 10.95
C THR A 28 -5.97 2.70 9.66
N ALA A 29 -4.83 2.00 9.58
CA ALA A 29 -4.03 1.90 8.36
C ALA A 29 -4.84 1.42 7.14
N LYS A 30 -5.91 0.64 7.35
CA LYS A 30 -6.82 0.18 6.30
C LYS A 30 -7.75 1.28 5.75
N ALA A 31 -7.99 2.32 6.54
CA ALA A 31 -8.84 3.44 6.14
C ALA A 31 -8.06 4.55 5.42
N VAL A 32 -6.73 4.55 5.53
CA VAL A 32 -5.86 5.59 4.98
C VAL A 32 -5.30 5.13 3.63
N ARG A 33 -5.78 5.74 2.55
CA ARG A 33 -5.34 5.44 1.18
C ARG A 33 -3.98 6.07 0.89
N THR A 34 -2.91 5.33 1.19
CA THR A 34 -1.53 5.77 0.94
C THR A 34 -1.07 5.59 -0.51
N GLY A 35 -1.93 5.05 -1.38
CA GLY A 35 -1.64 4.83 -2.79
C GLY A 35 -1.26 6.10 -3.56
N GLU A 36 -1.80 7.25 -3.17
CA GLU A 36 -1.52 8.55 -3.79
C GLU A 36 -0.07 9.04 -3.62
N TRP A 37 0.71 8.39 -2.74
CA TRP A 37 2.10 8.79 -2.47
C TRP A 37 3.08 8.30 -3.53
N ARG A 38 2.60 7.47 -4.45
CA ARG A 38 3.42 6.91 -5.52
C ARG A 38 3.86 7.98 -6.51
N SER A 39 5.02 7.71 -7.09
CA SER A 39 5.49 8.37 -8.32
C SER A 39 5.50 7.37 -9.48
N ASP A 40 5.90 6.13 -9.18
CA ASP A 40 5.90 5.00 -10.11
C ASP A 40 5.04 3.86 -9.55
N VAL A 41 4.35 3.14 -10.44
CA VAL A 41 3.45 2.02 -10.12
C VAL A 41 4.19 0.69 -10.35
N PRO A 42 4.15 -0.25 -9.40
CA PRO A 42 4.74 -1.56 -9.60
C PRO A 42 3.87 -2.42 -10.53
N VAL A 43 4.49 -2.99 -11.56
CA VAL A 43 3.86 -3.91 -12.50
C VAL A 43 4.31 -5.33 -12.18
N TRP A 44 3.36 -6.25 -12.00
CA TRP A 44 3.64 -7.66 -11.74
C TRP A 44 3.59 -8.47 -13.04
N ASP A 45 4.65 -9.22 -13.33
CA ASP A 45 4.72 -10.20 -14.42
C ASP A 45 4.49 -11.62 -13.85
N PRO A 46 3.29 -12.22 -14.06
CA PRO A 46 2.98 -13.55 -13.54
C PRO A 46 3.81 -14.66 -14.18
N ALA A 47 4.30 -14.48 -15.41
CA ALA A 47 5.07 -15.51 -16.13
C ALA A 47 6.47 -15.70 -15.52
N LYS A 48 7.06 -14.62 -14.98
CA LYS A 48 8.35 -14.69 -14.27
C LYS A 48 8.20 -15.06 -12.80
N CYS A 49 7.04 -14.86 -12.21
CA CYS A 49 6.80 -15.07 -10.78
C CYS A 49 6.78 -16.56 -10.40
N LYS A 50 7.64 -16.97 -9.45
CA LYS A 50 7.67 -18.33 -8.90
C LYS A 50 6.80 -18.55 -7.66
N GLN A 51 5.99 -17.55 -7.29
CA GLN A 51 5.14 -17.60 -6.08
C GLN A 51 5.93 -17.93 -4.79
N CYS A 52 7.19 -17.48 -4.70
CA CYS A 52 8.04 -17.71 -3.51
C CYS A 52 7.64 -16.86 -2.30
N LEU A 53 6.69 -15.93 -2.48
CA LEU A 53 6.15 -15.00 -1.48
C LEU A 53 7.16 -14.02 -0.85
N LEU A 54 8.45 -14.03 -1.23
CA LEU A 54 9.47 -13.17 -0.62
C LEU A 54 9.12 -11.67 -0.68
N CYS A 55 8.41 -11.22 -1.71
CA CYS A 55 7.96 -9.83 -1.82
C CYS A 55 6.96 -9.42 -0.72
N ALA A 56 6.14 -10.34 -0.22
CA ALA A 56 5.05 -10.05 0.71
C ALA A 56 5.53 -9.63 2.11
N PRO A 57 6.40 -10.38 2.82
CA PRO A 57 6.89 -9.96 4.14
C PRO A 57 7.82 -8.74 4.07
N PHE A 58 8.39 -8.43 2.90
CA PHE A 58 9.20 -7.23 2.69
C PHE A 58 8.37 -5.99 2.33
N CYS A 59 7.07 -6.13 2.07
CA CYS A 59 6.21 -4.99 1.81
C CYS A 59 5.87 -4.29 3.13
N PRO A 60 6.35 -3.05 3.38
CA PRO A 60 6.12 -2.37 4.66
C PRO A 60 4.65 -2.01 4.89
N ASP A 61 3.88 -1.87 3.81
CA ASP A 61 2.47 -1.46 3.85
C ASP A 61 1.50 -2.62 3.58
N SER A 62 1.98 -3.88 3.61
CA SER A 62 1.15 -5.08 3.37
C SER A 62 0.33 -5.06 2.08
N SER A 63 0.78 -4.32 1.06
CA SER A 63 0.06 -4.07 -0.19
C SER A 63 0.19 -5.21 -1.23
N ILE A 64 0.57 -6.40 -0.79
CA ILE A 64 0.66 -7.61 -1.63
C ILE A 64 -0.16 -8.71 -0.93
N PRO A 65 -1.47 -8.81 -1.22
CA PRO A 65 -2.33 -9.84 -0.67
C PRO A 65 -1.79 -11.24 -0.98
N VAL A 66 -1.91 -12.16 -0.03
CA VAL A 66 -1.54 -13.56 -0.17
C VAL A 66 -2.75 -14.42 0.12
N SER A 67 -3.08 -15.32 -0.80
CA SER A 67 -4.19 -16.26 -0.67
C SER A 67 -3.77 -17.62 -1.22
N ASN A 68 -4.09 -18.71 -0.51
CA ASN A 68 -3.77 -20.07 -0.95
C ASN A 68 -2.28 -20.26 -1.31
N GLY A 69 -1.39 -19.66 -0.52
CA GLY A 69 0.07 -19.73 -0.73
C GLY A 69 0.58 -18.99 -1.98
N LYS A 70 -0.24 -18.15 -2.61
CA LYS A 70 0.12 -17.36 -3.79
C LYS A 70 -0.08 -15.87 -3.54
N ARG A 71 0.84 -15.04 -4.03
CA ARG A 71 0.63 -13.59 -4.07
C ARG A 71 -0.46 -13.24 -5.08
N GLY A 72 -1.24 -12.21 -4.76
CA GLY A 72 -2.19 -11.57 -5.65
C GLY A 72 -1.63 -10.35 -6.36
N ALA A 73 -2.53 -9.59 -6.99
CA ALA A 73 -2.24 -8.25 -7.51
C ALA A 73 -1.88 -7.29 -6.38
N PHE A 74 -1.20 -6.19 -6.70
CA PHE A 74 -0.92 -5.16 -5.70
C PHE A 74 -2.22 -4.49 -5.24
N ASP A 75 -2.33 -4.24 -3.94
CA ASP A 75 -3.31 -3.31 -3.39
C ASP A 75 -2.83 -1.88 -3.69
N LEU A 76 -3.30 -1.31 -4.80
CA LEU A 76 -2.92 0.02 -5.23
C LEU A 76 -3.59 1.14 -4.41
N ASP A 77 -4.52 0.85 -3.51
CA ASP A 77 -5.04 1.86 -2.59
C ASP A 77 -4.04 2.14 -1.46
N HIS A 78 -3.14 1.19 -1.15
CA HIS A 78 -2.17 1.29 -0.05
C HIS A 78 -0.70 1.18 -0.50
N CYS A 79 -0.43 0.74 -1.73
CA CYS A 79 0.94 0.60 -2.22
C CYS A 79 1.61 1.97 -2.35
N LYS A 80 2.73 2.24 -1.68
CA LYS A 80 3.47 3.50 -1.84
C LYS A 80 4.49 3.51 -2.98
N GLY A 81 4.59 2.43 -3.76
CA GLY A 81 5.53 2.35 -4.89
C GLY A 81 7.01 2.41 -4.47
N CYS A 82 7.33 2.00 -3.24
CA CYS A 82 8.66 2.17 -2.65
C CYS A 82 9.79 1.32 -3.28
N GLY A 83 9.49 0.43 -4.23
CA GLY A 83 10.50 -0.39 -4.91
C GLY A 83 11.07 -1.59 -4.14
N ILE A 84 10.74 -1.78 -2.86
CA ILE A 84 11.32 -2.86 -2.04
C ILE A 84 10.99 -4.25 -2.60
N CYS A 85 9.74 -4.48 -3.00
CA CYS A 85 9.29 -5.76 -3.55
C CYS A 85 10.01 -6.11 -4.88
N TRP A 86 10.33 -5.11 -5.69
CA TRP A 86 11.14 -5.27 -6.90
C TRP A 86 12.58 -5.64 -6.56
N LYS A 87 13.22 -4.89 -5.67
CA LYS A 87 14.61 -5.11 -5.27
C LYS A 87 14.82 -6.50 -4.66
N VAL A 88 13.85 -7.02 -3.91
CA VAL A 88 13.95 -8.33 -3.26
C VAL A 88 13.58 -9.49 -4.19
N CYS A 89 12.96 -9.25 -5.34
CA CYS A 89 12.51 -10.32 -6.22
C CYS A 89 13.71 -10.93 -6.98
N PRO A 90 14.09 -12.20 -6.71
CA PRO A 90 15.23 -12.81 -7.38
C PRO A 90 14.93 -13.23 -8.83
N PHE A 91 13.67 -13.14 -9.25
CA PHE A 91 13.19 -13.60 -10.55
C PHE A 91 12.89 -12.47 -11.54
N GLY A 92 13.08 -11.20 -11.12
CA GLY A 92 12.76 -10.04 -11.96
C GLY A 92 11.28 -10.00 -12.37
N ALA A 93 10.38 -10.48 -11.51
CA ALA A 93 8.95 -10.61 -11.80
C ALA A 93 8.13 -9.34 -11.49
N ILE A 94 8.80 -8.25 -11.09
CA ILE A 94 8.19 -6.96 -10.82
C ILE A 94 8.96 -5.93 -11.64
N ALA A 95 8.26 -4.95 -12.22
CA ALA A 95 8.83 -3.79 -12.89
C ALA A 95 8.14 -2.53 -12.36
N PHE A 96 8.54 -1.35 -12.85
CA PHE A 96 7.92 -0.07 -12.50
C PHE A 96 7.64 0.73 -13.76
N GLU A 97 6.49 1.41 -13.76
CA GLU A 97 6.05 2.34 -14.80
C GLU A 97 5.66 3.67 -14.15
N LYS A 98 5.68 4.76 -14.92
CA LYS A 98 5.22 6.05 -14.40
C LYS A 98 3.74 5.98 -14.07
N GLU A 99 3.36 6.55 -12.93
CA GLU A 99 1.94 6.70 -12.61
C GLU A 99 1.31 7.75 -13.52
N GLU A 100 0.31 7.35 -14.30
CA GLU A 100 -0.55 8.28 -15.03
C GLU A 100 -1.49 8.96 -14.03
N LYS A 101 -1.47 10.29 -14.00
CA LYS A 101 -2.30 11.13 -13.13
C LYS A 101 -3.40 11.81 -13.93
#